data_AF-A0AAF0DJE4-F1
#
_entry.id   AF-A0AAF0DJE4-F1
#
_cell.length_a   1.000
_cell.length_b   1.000
_cell.length_c   1.000
_cell.angle_alpha   90.00
_cell.angle_beta   90.00
_cell.angle_gamma   90.00
#
_symmetry.space_group_name_H-M   'P 1'
#
loop_
_entity.id
_entity.type
_entity.pdbx_description
1 polymer ?
#
loop_
_entity_poly.entity_id
_entity_poly.type
_entity_poly.pdbx_seq_one_letter_code
_entity_poly.pdbx_strand_id
1 'polypeptide(L)'
;MAIFKNPDPLRPDPQVHSPHSSVADRERFIKPLLPEPRSQPTRSRSRKTRPKPIRTFLKNKLYYLAYFLIHICFSIYIRLRQSYHAVVDRVLAICYYHHRTPELIRKDVRDLGRLPEHLSVVLTMRKDEEGLEILMDEVAELVAWSSCVGIPMLSIYEKTGVLKPYIPALHQIITTKLSSYYGPPSQQPTLHLFAPHHPIYTPQPIPSAPAAPKTNLDTITVLLLSSTDGRDTLVDLTKTLAEMAQNGKISPQDISTILIDAELSDMMTTPTSPPPEGTEVEFSDTDETTVERESASSAPVMKAEPDLLLVFGPYVRLDGYPPWQIRLTEIFCTGDNSSSIMGDGGEAVEYQRFLRGLWKYAKAEFRFGR
;
A
#
# COMPACT_ATOMS: atom_id res chain seq x y z
N MET A 1 58.11 3.58 -54.46
CA MET A 1 58.92 3.14 -53.31
C MET A 1 57.99 3.17 -52.09
N ALA A 2 57.52 2.00 -51.67
CA ALA A 2 56.63 1.83 -50.52
C ALA A 2 57.46 1.85 -49.23
N ILE A 3 56.94 2.46 -48.15
CA ILE A 3 57.49 2.31 -46.81
C ILE A 3 56.42 1.70 -45.92
N PHE A 4 56.81 0.56 -45.35
CA PHE A 4 56.04 -0.34 -44.51
C PHE A 4 55.56 0.31 -43.21
N LYS A 5 54.35 -0.10 -42.81
CA LYS A 5 53.68 0.20 -41.54
C LYS A 5 54.17 -0.82 -40.49
N ASN A 6 54.73 -0.36 -39.37
CA ASN A 6 55.03 -1.20 -38.21
C ASN A 6 53.79 -1.39 -37.32
N PRO A 7 53.67 -2.50 -36.57
CA PRO A 7 52.48 -2.85 -35.82
C PRO A 7 52.42 -2.16 -34.45
N ASP A 8 51.20 -1.84 -34.01
CA ASP A 8 50.90 -1.27 -32.69
C ASP A 8 51.23 -2.27 -31.55
N PRO A 9 51.63 -1.80 -30.35
CA PRO A 9 51.81 -2.70 -29.21
C PRO A 9 50.47 -3.19 -28.64
N LEU A 10 50.49 -4.44 -28.20
CA LEU A 10 49.40 -5.19 -27.59
C LEU A 10 48.71 -4.45 -26.44
N ARG A 11 47.38 -4.45 -26.49
CA ARG A 11 46.44 -3.94 -25.49
C ARG A 11 46.39 -4.93 -24.30
N PRO A 12 46.61 -4.50 -23.04
CA PRO A 12 46.36 -5.37 -21.90
C PRO A 12 44.87 -5.38 -21.55
N ASP A 13 44.32 -6.57 -21.30
CA ASP A 13 42.93 -6.81 -20.90
C ASP A 13 42.59 -6.19 -19.53
N PRO A 14 41.33 -5.73 -19.32
CA PRO A 14 40.92 -5.01 -18.12
C PRO A 14 40.49 -5.92 -16.96
N GLN A 15 40.89 -7.19 -16.93
CA GLN A 15 40.48 -8.13 -15.89
C GLN A 15 41.65 -8.60 -15.03
N VAL A 16 42.11 -7.74 -14.12
CA VAL A 16 42.78 -8.18 -12.88
C VAL A 16 42.34 -7.26 -11.74
N HIS A 17 41.48 -7.77 -10.86
CA HIS A 17 41.16 -7.16 -9.58
C HIS A 17 42.40 -7.19 -8.68
N SER A 18 42.94 -6.02 -8.34
CA SER A 18 43.91 -5.83 -7.24
C SER A 18 43.34 -4.82 -6.22
N PRO A 19 43.32 -5.13 -4.91
CA PRO A 19 42.51 -4.41 -3.92
C PRO A 19 43.22 -3.21 -3.26
N HIS A 20 44.17 -2.54 -3.89
CA HIS A 20 44.78 -1.30 -3.36
C HIS A 20 45.36 -0.42 -4.48
N SER A 21 44.50 0.28 -5.23
CA SER A 21 44.95 1.39 -6.07
C SER A 21 44.83 2.70 -5.27
N SER A 22 45.94 3.41 -5.04
CA SER A 22 45.90 4.71 -4.38
C SER A 22 45.15 5.73 -5.24
N VAL A 23 44.54 6.74 -4.62
CA VAL A 23 43.81 7.82 -5.34
C VAL A 23 44.68 8.46 -6.43
N ALA A 24 46.00 8.55 -6.18
CA ALA A 24 46.97 9.09 -7.13
C ALA A 24 47.15 8.21 -8.37
N ASP A 25 47.00 6.88 -8.26
CA ASP A 25 47.11 5.98 -9.40
C ASP A 25 45.88 6.07 -10.29
N ARG A 26 44.69 6.20 -9.68
CA ARG A 26 43.42 6.43 -10.39
C ARG A 26 43.45 7.74 -11.18
N GLU A 27 44.00 8.81 -10.60
CA GLU A 27 44.15 10.10 -11.29
C GLU A 27 45.12 10.02 -12.48
N ARG A 28 46.15 9.17 -12.43
CA ARG A 28 47.10 8.98 -13.54
C ARG A 28 46.45 8.31 -14.75
N PHE A 29 45.54 7.36 -14.54
CA PHE A 29 44.79 6.72 -15.63
C PHE A 29 43.79 7.66 -16.31
N ILE A 30 43.26 8.64 -15.57
CA ILE A 30 42.23 9.56 -16.07
C ILE A 30 42.86 10.79 -16.76
N LYS A 31 44.05 11.23 -16.35
CA LYS A 31 44.75 12.40 -16.92
C LYS A 31 44.85 12.44 -18.46
N PRO A 32 45.18 11.35 -19.18
CA PRO A 32 45.25 11.39 -20.64
C PRO A 32 43.88 11.35 -21.34
N LEU A 33 42.79 11.05 -20.63
CA LEU A 33 41.42 11.06 -21.15
C LEU A 33 40.72 12.41 -20.95
N LEU A 34 41.33 13.32 -20.19
CA LEU A 34 40.81 14.66 -19.99
C LEU A 34 41.22 15.56 -21.17
N PRO A 35 40.31 16.39 -21.71
CA PRO A 35 40.63 17.34 -22.77
C PRO A 35 41.75 18.28 -22.33
N GLU A 36 42.71 18.55 -23.21
CA GLU A 36 43.79 19.49 -22.93
C GLU A 36 43.21 20.85 -22.48
N PRO A 37 43.68 21.39 -21.34
CA PRO A 37 43.20 22.67 -20.86
C PRO A 37 43.60 23.74 -21.88
N ARG A 38 42.59 24.45 -22.42
CA ARG A 38 42.78 25.56 -23.36
C ARG A 38 43.86 26.51 -22.86
N SER A 39 44.95 26.60 -23.61
CA SER A 39 46.00 27.59 -23.42
C SER A 39 45.42 28.99 -23.64
N GLN A 40 45.24 29.74 -22.56
CA GLN A 40 44.88 31.15 -22.64
C GLN A 40 46.11 31.98 -23.06
N PRO A 41 45.95 32.97 -23.96
CA PRO A 41 47.07 33.78 -24.40
C PRO A 41 47.59 34.66 -23.27
N THR A 42 48.91 34.60 -23.05
CA THR A 42 49.67 35.50 -22.18
C THR A 42 49.64 36.91 -22.77
N ARG A 43 48.74 37.75 -22.25
CA ARG A 43 48.84 39.21 -22.40
C ARG A 43 49.17 39.83 -21.07
N SER A 44 50.43 40.25 -20.95
CA SER A 44 50.83 41.23 -19.95
C SER A 44 50.12 42.55 -20.25
N ARG A 45 49.34 43.01 -19.28
CA ARG A 45 49.00 44.41 -19.07
C ARG A 45 48.62 44.54 -17.61
N SER A 46 49.48 45.18 -16.84
CA SER A 46 49.14 45.70 -15.51
C SER A 46 47.83 46.49 -15.62
N ARG A 47 46.74 45.84 -15.21
CA ARG A 47 45.42 46.45 -15.18
C ARG A 47 45.08 46.53 -13.70
N LYS A 48 45.30 47.71 -13.13
CA LYS A 48 44.90 48.10 -11.76
C LYS A 48 43.59 47.39 -11.41
N THR A 49 43.61 46.61 -10.33
CA THR A 49 42.44 45.92 -9.78
C THR A 49 41.36 46.98 -9.53
N ARG A 50 40.41 47.10 -10.47
CA ARG A 50 39.22 47.89 -10.23
C ARG A 50 38.46 47.20 -9.10
N PRO A 51 38.06 47.89 -8.02
CA PRO A 51 37.27 47.27 -6.98
C PRO A 51 36.05 46.64 -7.63
N LYS A 52 35.80 45.35 -7.36
CA LYS A 52 34.57 44.69 -7.80
C LYS A 52 33.42 45.59 -7.34
N PRO A 53 32.56 46.07 -8.25
CA PRO A 53 31.62 47.13 -7.91
C PRO A 53 30.73 46.61 -6.79
N ILE A 54 30.78 47.26 -5.63
CA ILE A 54 29.96 46.92 -4.45
C ILE A 54 28.49 46.73 -4.86
N ARG A 55 28.04 47.44 -5.90
CA ARG A 55 26.72 47.32 -6.53
C ARG A 55 26.37 45.89 -6.99
N THR A 56 27.30 45.09 -7.54
CA THR A 56 26.99 43.69 -7.93
C THR A 56 26.95 42.76 -6.73
N PHE A 57 27.78 42.98 -5.71
CA PHE A 57 27.69 42.26 -4.44
C PHE A 57 26.38 42.58 -3.71
N LEU A 58 26.02 43.86 -3.63
CA LEU A 58 24.78 44.33 -3.01
C LEU A 58 23.55 43.84 -3.78
N LYS A 59 23.60 43.82 -5.11
CA LYS A 59 22.54 43.25 -5.96
C LYS A 59 22.37 41.75 -5.73
N ASN A 60 23.46 40.99 -5.66
CA ASN A 60 23.39 39.55 -5.37
C ASN A 60 22.86 39.29 -3.95
N LYS A 61 23.32 40.05 -2.94
CA LYS A 61 22.80 39.97 -1.58
C LYS A 61 21.34 40.36 -1.49
N LEU A 62 20.89 41.35 -2.28
CA LEU A 62 19.49 41.73 -2.40
C LEU A 62 18.64 40.62 -3.04
N TYR A 63 19.15 39.94 -4.08
CA TYR A 63 18.46 38.78 -4.66
C TYR A 63 18.31 37.65 -3.65
N TYR A 64 19.37 37.31 -2.90
CA TYR A 64 19.28 36.29 -1.85
C TYR A 64 18.33 36.72 -0.71
N LEU A 65 18.33 38.00 -0.33
CA LEU A 65 17.41 38.54 0.67
C LEU A 65 15.96 38.47 0.19
N ALA A 66 15.69 38.86 -1.06
CA ALA A 66 14.36 38.79 -1.65
C ALA A 66 13.86 37.34 -1.78
N TYR A 67 14.72 36.42 -2.26
CA TYR A 67 14.43 34.99 -2.29
C TYR A 67 14.12 34.46 -0.89
N PHE A 68 14.94 34.81 0.11
CA PHE A 68 14.71 34.41 1.50
C PHE A 68 13.39 34.94 2.06
N LEU A 69 13.06 36.20 1.80
CA LEU A 69 11.77 36.81 2.17
C LEU A 69 10.59 36.09 1.51
N ILE A 70 10.66 35.82 0.20
CA ILE A 70 9.63 35.07 -0.51
C ILE A 70 9.49 33.67 0.10
N HIS A 71 10.59 32.95 0.33
CA HIS A 71 10.57 31.63 0.98
C HIS A 71 10.00 31.69 2.39
N ILE A 72 10.29 32.72 3.19
CA ILE A 72 9.68 32.91 4.51
C ILE A 72 8.18 33.13 4.37
N CYS A 73 7.74 34.03 3.49
CA CYS A 73 6.32 34.31 3.29
C CYS A 73 5.57 33.05 2.83
N PHE A 74 6.11 32.31 1.85
CA PHE A 74 5.52 31.04 1.41
C PHE A 74 5.55 29.97 2.50
N SER A 75 6.63 29.86 3.26
CA SER A 75 6.73 28.91 4.38
C SER A 75 5.72 29.23 5.48
N ILE A 76 5.55 30.50 5.83
CA ILE A 76 4.55 30.97 6.79
C ILE A 76 3.14 30.70 6.23
N TYR A 77 2.87 31.02 4.96
CA TYR A 77 1.58 30.76 4.34
C TYR A 77 1.23 29.27 4.32
N ILE A 78 2.15 28.41 3.89
CA ILE A 78 1.95 26.96 3.85
C ILE A 78 1.71 26.42 5.27
N ARG A 79 2.53 26.82 6.26
CA ARG A 79 2.33 26.41 7.65
C ARG A 79 1.02 26.91 8.22
N LEU A 80 0.64 28.18 8.01
CA LEU A 80 -0.65 28.72 8.47
C LEU A 80 -1.83 27.95 7.86
N ARG A 81 -1.77 27.64 6.57
CA ARG A 81 -2.80 26.84 5.90
C ARG A 81 -2.87 25.42 6.44
N GLN A 82 -1.72 24.76 6.65
CA GLN A 82 -1.65 23.43 7.24
C GLN A 82 -2.19 23.42 8.67
N SER A 83 -1.76 24.38 9.51
CA SER A 83 -2.23 24.53 10.89
C SER A 83 -3.73 24.83 10.95
N TYR A 84 -4.26 25.67 10.05
CA TYR A 84 -5.69 25.94 9.98
C TYR A 84 -6.49 24.66 9.69
N HIS A 85 -6.11 23.91 8.65
CA HIS A 85 -6.77 22.64 8.34
C HIS A 85 -6.62 21.63 9.48
N ALA A 86 -5.45 21.52 10.09
CA ALA A 86 -5.22 20.61 11.21
C ALA A 86 -6.07 20.96 12.44
N VAL A 87 -6.22 22.25 12.76
CA VAL A 87 -7.09 22.70 13.88
C VAL A 87 -8.55 22.40 13.58
N VAL A 88 -9.01 22.70 12.36
CA VAL A 88 -10.39 22.39 11.96
C VAL A 88 -10.64 20.87 12.01
N ASP A 89 -9.74 20.07 11.45
CA ASP A 89 -9.84 18.61 11.47
C ASP A 89 -9.85 18.07 12.91
N ARG A 90 -9.05 18.65 13.81
CA ARG A 90 -9.02 18.29 15.24
C ARG A 90 -10.29 18.66 16.00
N VAL A 91 -10.80 19.88 15.79
CA VAL A 91 -12.06 20.31 16.41
C VAL A 91 -13.20 19.43 15.93
N LEU A 92 -13.24 19.14 14.62
CA LEU A 92 -14.21 18.20 14.05
C LEU A 92 -14.04 16.79 14.62
N ALA A 93 -12.80 16.28 14.72
CA ALA A 93 -12.53 14.98 15.30
C ALA A 93 -13.07 14.90 16.73
N ILE A 94 -12.80 15.89 17.59
CA ILE A 94 -13.26 15.93 18.99
C ILE A 94 -14.79 16.07 19.06
N CYS A 95 -15.38 16.98 18.28
CA CYS A 95 -16.82 17.21 18.29
C CYS A 95 -17.60 15.99 17.78
N TYR A 96 -17.13 15.32 16.73
CA TYR A 96 -17.80 14.17 16.13
C TYR A 96 -17.43 12.82 16.77
N TYR A 97 -16.39 12.75 17.61
CA TYR A 97 -16.01 11.51 18.33
C TYR A 97 -17.14 10.93 19.21
N HIS A 98 -18.12 11.76 19.58
CA HIS A 98 -19.18 11.43 20.53
C HIS A 98 -20.37 10.68 19.91
N HIS A 99 -20.36 10.41 18.59
CA HIS A 99 -21.49 9.78 17.91
C HIS A 99 -21.06 8.48 17.22
N ARG A 100 -20.85 7.43 18.01
CA ARG A 100 -20.62 6.06 17.53
C ARG A 100 -21.92 5.39 17.06
N THR A 101 -22.74 6.10 16.28
CA THR A 101 -24.02 5.55 15.80
C THR A 101 -23.95 5.34 14.27
N PRO A 102 -24.38 4.17 13.78
CA PRO A 102 -24.32 3.86 12.36
C PRO A 102 -25.17 4.83 11.52
N GLU A 103 -26.26 5.37 12.07
CA GLU A 103 -27.13 6.31 11.38
C GLU A 103 -26.43 7.63 11.06
N LEU A 104 -25.56 8.12 11.95
CA LEU A 104 -24.84 9.37 11.70
C LEU A 104 -23.78 9.16 10.62
N ILE A 105 -23.02 8.06 10.71
CA ILE A 105 -22.01 7.72 9.71
C ILE A 105 -22.65 7.53 8.33
N ARG A 106 -23.82 6.86 8.25
CA ARG A 106 -24.60 6.73 7.01
C ARG A 106 -25.04 8.09 6.46
N LYS A 107 -25.39 9.03 7.32
CA LYS A 107 -25.77 10.38 6.91
C LYS A 107 -24.59 11.15 6.29
N ASP A 108 -23.37 10.97 6.81
CA ASP A 108 -22.16 11.65 6.31
C ASP A 108 -21.79 11.25 4.87
N VAL A 109 -22.22 10.07 4.43
CA VAL A 109 -21.95 9.53 3.08
C VAL A 109 -23.16 9.55 2.14
N ARG A 110 -24.34 9.95 2.63
CA ARG A 110 -25.60 9.91 1.86
C ARG A 110 -25.55 10.71 0.57
N ASP A 111 -24.85 11.84 0.57
CA ASP A 111 -24.75 12.74 -0.57
C ASP A 111 -23.58 12.39 -1.51
N LEU A 112 -22.84 11.30 -1.24
CA LEU A 112 -21.77 10.82 -2.11
C LEU A 112 -22.36 10.07 -3.31
N GLY A 113 -21.97 10.48 -4.52
CA GLY A 113 -22.49 9.87 -5.75
C GLY A 113 -22.00 8.44 -6.02
N ARG A 114 -21.00 7.95 -5.29
CA ARG A 114 -20.48 6.57 -5.35
C ARG A 114 -19.70 6.23 -4.09
N LEU A 115 -19.60 4.94 -3.78
CA LEU A 115 -18.77 4.37 -2.72
C LEU A 115 -17.93 3.22 -3.29
N PRO A 116 -16.74 2.95 -2.75
CA PRO A 116 -15.94 1.79 -3.17
C PRO A 116 -16.63 0.49 -2.73
N GLU A 117 -16.63 -0.53 -3.59
CA GLU A 117 -17.11 -1.86 -3.23
C GLU A 117 -16.05 -2.61 -2.42
N HIS A 118 -14.78 -2.36 -2.75
CA HIS A 118 -13.63 -2.87 -2.02
C HIS A 118 -12.71 -1.72 -1.61
N LEU A 119 -12.61 -1.49 -0.32
CA LEU A 119 -11.68 -0.54 0.30
C LEU A 119 -10.45 -1.29 0.78
N SER A 120 -9.26 -0.78 0.52
CA SER A 120 -8.04 -1.26 1.14
C SER A 120 -7.37 -0.16 1.96
N VAL A 121 -6.72 -0.55 3.06
CA VAL A 121 -6.01 0.36 3.96
C VAL A 121 -4.60 -0.16 4.24
N VAL A 122 -3.60 0.70 4.09
CA VAL A 122 -2.21 0.43 4.49
C VAL A 122 -2.02 0.95 5.91
N LEU A 123 -1.73 0.05 6.85
CA LEU A 123 -1.41 0.36 8.23
C LEU A 123 0.05 0.03 8.53
N THR A 124 0.61 0.73 9.52
CA THR A 124 1.97 0.49 10.00
C THR A 124 1.92 0.32 11.51
N MET A 125 2.40 -0.82 12.00
CA MET A 125 2.51 -1.05 13.43
C MET A 125 3.49 -0.05 14.05
N ARG A 126 3.08 0.57 15.15
CA ARG A 126 3.96 1.42 15.96
C ARG A 126 5.01 0.55 16.68
N LYS A 127 6.17 1.12 16.99
CA LYS A 127 7.32 0.40 17.57
C LYS A 127 7.29 0.32 19.11
N ASP A 128 6.26 0.87 19.72
CA ASP A 128 5.99 0.82 21.15
C ASP A 128 5.47 -0.56 21.57
N GLU A 129 5.60 -0.89 22.86
CA GLU A 129 5.18 -2.18 23.44
C GLU A 129 3.67 -2.45 23.22
N GLU A 130 2.86 -1.40 23.18
CA GLU A 130 1.40 -1.47 22.96
C GLU A 130 1.03 -1.43 21.47
N GLY A 131 2.00 -1.33 20.56
CA GLY A 131 1.76 -1.07 19.14
C GLY A 131 0.85 -2.07 18.44
N LEU A 132 0.89 -3.34 18.86
CA LEU A 132 0.02 -4.39 18.34
C LEU A 132 -1.43 -4.23 18.81
N GLU A 133 -1.65 -3.93 20.09
CA GLU A 133 -2.99 -3.73 20.65
C GLU A 133 -3.68 -2.53 20.01
N ILE A 134 -2.93 -1.44 19.85
CA ILE A 134 -3.37 -0.26 19.12
C ILE A 134 -3.75 -0.65 17.70
N LEU A 135 -2.86 -1.34 16.96
CA LEU A 135 -3.14 -1.72 15.57
C LEU A 135 -4.42 -2.55 15.45
N MET A 136 -4.65 -3.51 16.36
CA MET A 136 -5.88 -4.29 16.37
C MET A 136 -7.12 -3.43 16.65
N ASP A 137 -7.01 -2.43 17.52
CA ASP A 137 -8.08 -1.48 17.80
C ASP A 137 -8.39 -0.59 16.58
N GLU A 138 -7.35 -0.09 15.90
CA GLU A 138 -7.48 0.72 14.67
C GLU A 138 -8.17 -0.08 13.55
N VAL A 139 -7.80 -1.35 13.37
CA VAL A 139 -8.48 -2.26 12.44
C VAL A 139 -9.96 -2.39 12.82
N ALA A 140 -10.28 -2.58 14.10
CA ALA A 140 -11.66 -2.68 14.54
C ALA A 140 -12.46 -1.39 14.30
N GLU A 141 -11.86 -0.22 14.46
CA GLU A 141 -12.49 1.06 14.12
C GLU A 141 -12.76 1.19 12.62
N LEU A 142 -11.78 0.85 11.78
CA LEU A 142 -11.94 0.87 10.32
C LEU A 142 -13.01 -0.10 9.83
N VAL A 143 -13.11 -1.30 10.42
CA VAL A 143 -14.16 -2.27 10.12
C VAL A 143 -15.54 -1.70 10.50
N ALA A 144 -15.66 -1.09 11.68
CA ALA A 144 -16.90 -0.47 12.11
C ALA A 144 -17.32 0.67 11.16
N TRP A 145 -16.40 1.57 10.80
CA TRP A 145 -16.69 2.66 9.87
C TRP A 145 -17.06 2.16 8.48
N SER A 146 -16.31 1.20 7.93
CA SER A 146 -16.56 0.61 6.61
C SER A 146 -17.93 -0.07 6.57
N SER A 147 -18.28 -0.82 7.62
CA SER A 147 -19.60 -1.44 7.76
C SER A 147 -20.71 -0.39 7.85
N CYS A 148 -20.53 0.66 8.66
CA CYS A 148 -21.54 1.70 8.82
C CYS A 148 -21.80 2.43 7.50
N VAL A 149 -20.75 2.75 6.75
CA VAL A 149 -20.83 3.39 5.42
C VAL A 149 -21.51 2.48 4.39
N GLY A 150 -21.44 1.16 4.56
CA GLY A 150 -21.96 0.18 3.61
C GLY A 150 -20.93 -0.31 2.59
N ILE A 151 -19.64 -0.30 2.96
CA ILE A 151 -18.56 -0.91 2.17
C ILE A 151 -18.48 -2.39 2.56
N PRO A 152 -18.77 -3.33 1.64
CA PRO A 152 -18.88 -4.74 1.96
C PRO A 152 -17.52 -5.44 2.14
N MET A 153 -16.44 -4.92 1.53
CA MET A 153 -15.12 -5.55 1.57
C MET A 153 -14.03 -4.56 2.00
N LEU A 154 -13.26 -4.96 3.02
CA LEU A 154 -12.15 -4.19 3.59
C LEU A 154 -10.86 -5.04 3.60
N SER A 155 -9.86 -4.66 2.82
CA SER A 155 -8.52 -5.22 2.93
C SER A 155 -7.65 -4.39 3.87
N ILE A 156 -7.03 -5.03 4.86
CA ILE A 156 -6.05 -4.43 5.74
C ILE A 156 -4.68 -4.96 5.36
N TYR A 157 -3.79 -4.08 4.95
CA TYR A 157 -2.40 -4.41 4.69
C TYR A 157 -1.50 -3.93 5.82
N GLU A 158 -0.76 -4.87 6.41
CA GLU A 158 0.36 -4.59 7.30
C GLU A 158 1.56 -5.38 6.78
N LYS A 159 2.68 -4.68 6.57
CA LYS A 159 3.86 -5.21 5.89
C LYS A 159 4.34 -6.56 6.44
N THR A 160 4.48 -6.67 7.76
CA THR A 160 5.09 -7.84 8.41
C THR A 160 4.14 -9.04 8.51
N GLY A 161 2.84 -8.82 8.38
CA GLY A 161 1.82 -9.85 8.60
C GLY A 161 1.59 -10.18 10.07
N VAL A 162 1.96 -9.27 10.99
CA VAL A 162 1.81 -9.47 12.45
C VAL A 162 0.37 -9.76 12.86
N LEU A 163 -0.63 -9.31 12.10
CA LEU A 163 -2.06 -9.54 12.41
C LEU A 163 -2.54 -10.96 12.14
N LYS A 164 -1.91 -11.71 11.21
CA LYS A 164 -2.42 -13.01 10.76
C LYS A 164 -2.49 -14.07 11.87
N PRO A 165 -1.47 -14.24 12.74
CA PRO A 165 -1.55 -15.19 13.86
C PRO A 165 -2.59 -14.83 14.92
N TYR A 166 -3.03 -13.56 14.97
CA TYR A 166 -3.95 -13.04 15.98
C TYR A 166 -5.39 -12.91 15.46
N ILE A 167 -5.75 -13.55 14.34
CA ILE A 167 -7.11 -13.53 13.77
C ILE A 167 -8.20 -13.85 14.81
N PRO A 168 -8.08 -14.86 15.69
CA PRO A 168 -9.10 -15.14 16.70
C PRO A 168 -9.30 -13.98 17.69
N ALA A 169 -8.20 -13.39 18.17
CA ALA A 169 -8.25 -12.25 19.09
C ALA A 169 -8.80 -11.00 18.40
N LEU A 170 -8.34 -10.72 17.18
CA LEU A 170 -8.82 -9.62 16.36
C LEU A 170 -10.32 -9.75 16.05
N HIS A 171 -10.81 -10.95 15.75
CA HIS A 171 -12.23 -11.21 15.55
C HIS A 171 -13.06 -10.81 16.79
N GLN A 172 -12.58 -11.13 18.00
CA GLN A 172 -13.24 -10.73 19.25
C GLN A 172 -13.23 -9.21 19.46
N ILE A 173 -12.11 -8.55 19.18
CA ILE A 173 -11.97 -7.09 19.29
C ILE A 173 -12.92 -6.40 18.30
N ILE A 174 -12.96 -6.85 17.04
CA ILE A 174 -13.87 -6.33 16.01
C ILE A 174 -15.33 -6.54 16.43
N THR A 175 -15.70 -7.74 16.89
CA THR A 175 -17.08 -8.03 17.33
C THR A 175 -17.48 -7.13 18.51
N THR A 176 -16.57 -6.93 19.46
CA THR A 176 -16.79 -6.02 20.60
C THR A 176 -16.98 -4.58 20.11
N LYS A 177 -16.13 -4.12 19.18
CA LYS A 177 -16.27 -2.78 18.59
C LYS A 177 -17.59 -2.64 17.83
N LEU A 178 -17.98 -3.61 17.00
CA LEU A 178 -19.27 -3.63 16.30
C LEU A 178 -20.45 -3.56 17.28
N SER A 179 -20.37 -4.22 18.44
CA SER A 179 -21.42 -4.11 19.47
C SER A 179 -21.53 -2.70 20.07
N SER A 180 -20.42 -1.94 20.13
CA SER A 180 -20.45 -0.54 20.56
C SER A 180 -21.12 0.40 19.56
N TYR A 181 -21.19 0.04 18.27
CA TYR A 181 -21.85 0.83 17.22
C TYR A 181 -23.29 0.37 16.98
N TYR A 182 -23.50 -0.93 16.78
CA TYR A 182 -24.80 -1.50 16.40
C TYR A 182 -25.62 -2.03 17.59
N GLY A 183 -25.04 -2.12 18.78
CA GLY A 183 -25.71 -2.70 19.94
C GLY A 183 -25.80 -4.24 19.85
N PRO A 184 -27.01 -4.82 20.01
CA PRO A 184 -27.17 -6.26 20.16
C PRO A 184 -26.75 -7.07 18.91
N PRO A 185 -26.34 -8.35 19.07
CA PRO A 185 -25.87 -9.18 17.95
C PRO A 185 -26.85 -9.36 16.79
N SER A 186 -28.16 -9.21 17.04
CA SER A 186 -29.19 -9.29 16.00
C SER A 186 -29.18 -8.12 15.01
N GLN A 187 -28.57 -6.99 15.38
CA GLN A 187 -28.44 -5.77 14.56
C GLN A 187 -27.05 -5.62 13.94
N GLN A 188 -26.09 -6.47 14.35
CA GLN A 188 -24.73 -6.44 13.84
C GLN A 188 -24.64 -7.10 12.45
N PRO A 189 -23.74 -6.61 11.58
CA PRO A 189 -23.46 -7.27 10.31
C PRO A 189 -22.82 -8.65 10.54
N THR A 190 -22.92 -9.53 9.55
CA THR A 190 -22.13 -10.76 9.54
C THR A 190 -20.68 -10.43 9.21
N LEU A 191 -19.75 -10.81 10.09
CA LEU A 191 -18.31 -10.58 9.92
C LEU A 191 -17.66 -11.84 9.34
N HIS A 192 -16.91 -11.67 8.25
CA HIS A 192 -15.96 -12.68 7.75
C HIS A 192 -14.55 -12.09 7.85
N LEU A 193 -13.63 -12.78 8.53
CA LEU A 193 -12.25 -12.36 8.69
C LEU A 193 -11.33 -13.50 8.25
N PHE A 194 -10.45 -13.25 7.28
CA PHE A 194 -9.49 -14.25 6.82
C PHE A 194 -8.22 -13.61 6.27
N ALA A 195 -7.21 -14.45 6.04
CA ALA A 195 -5.94 -14.09 5.43
C ALA A 195 -5.55 -15.16 4.40
N PRO A 196 -4.84 -14.80 3.32
CA PRO A 196 -4.29 -15.78 2.38
C PRO A 196 -3.39 -16.78 3.10
N HIS A 197 -3.48 -18.05 2.72
CA HIS A 197 -2.69 -19.15 3.28
C HIS A 197 -2.85 -19.37 4.81
N HIS A 198 -3.94 -18.90 5.40
CA HIS A 198 -4.25 -19.09 6.82
C HIS A 198 -5.55 -19.90 6.97
N PRO A 199 -5.64 -20.83 7.94
CA PRO A 199 -6.85 -21.61 8.15
C PRO A 199 -8.03 -20.69 8.47
N ILE A 200 -9.21 -21.05 7.96
CA ILE A 200 -10.45 -20.33 8.23
C ILE A 200 -10.74 -20.37 9.72
N TYR A 201 -10.75 -19.20 10.34
CA TYR A 201 -11.26 -19.07 11.69
C TYR A 201 -12.78 -19.13 11.66
N THR A 202 -13.36 -20.19 12.21
CA THR A 202 -14.80 -20.29 12.43
C THR A 202 -15.10 -20.02 13.91
N PRO A 203 -15.81 -18.94 14.25
CA PRO A 203 -16.20 -18.67 15.63
C PRO A 203 -17.02 -19.84 16.17
N GLN A 204 -16.65 -20.36 17.35
CA GLN A 204 -17.42 -21.41 18.00
C GLN A 204 -18.77 -20.84 18.45
N PRO A 205 -19.91 -21.41 18.04
CA PRO A 205 -21.21 -20.95 18.50
C PRO A 205 -21.32 -21.17 20.02
N ILE A 206 -21.66 -20.11 20.75
CA ILE A 206 -21.87 -20.19 22.19
C ILE A 206 -23.09 -21.10 22.44
N PRO A 207 -22.97 -22.22 23.18
CA PRO A 207 -24.04 -23.24 23.27
C PRO A 207 -25.34 -22.80 23.95
N SER A 208 -25.40 -21.61 24.55
CA SER A 208 -26.40 -21.25 25.55
C SER A 208 -27.42 -20.18 25.14
N ALA A 209 -27.53 -19.81 23.86
CA ALA A 209 -28.59 -18.92 23.40
C ALA A 209 -29.20 -19.37 22.05
N PRO A 210 -30.54 -19.45 21.92
CA PRO A 210 -31.16 -19.57 20.61
C PRO A 210 -30.75 -18.35 19.78
N ALA A 211 -30.19 -18.58 18.59
CA ALA A 211 -29.81 -17.51 17.68
C ALA A 211 -31.07 -16.72 17.32
N ALA A 212 -31.23 -15.54 17.92
CA ALA A 212 -32.31 -14.63 17.54
C ALA A 212 -32.17 -14.31 16.05
N PRO A 213 -33.29 -14.19 15.30
CA PRO A 213 -33.23 -13.87 13.88
C PRO A 213 -32.45 -12.56 13.69
N LYS A 214 -31.42 -12.60 12.85
CA LYS A 214 -30.66 -11.40 12.48
C LYS A 214 -31.60 -10.45 11.73
N THR A 215 -31.78 -9.26 12.29
CA THR A 215 -32.51 -8.16 11.67
C THR A 215 -31.67 -7.45 10.62
N ASN A 216 -30.35 -7.44 10.80
CA ASN A 216 -29.39 -6.91 9.86
C ASN A 216 -28.88 -8.04 8.94
N LEU A 217 -29.04 -7.86 7.64
CA LEU A 217 -28.58 -8.81 6.60
C LEU A 217 -27.24 -8.38 5.98
N ASP A 218 -26.72 -7.21 6.38
CA ASP A 218 -25.44 -6.69 5.88
C ASP A 218 -24.31 -7.65 6.27
N THR A 219 -23.33 -7.76 5.39
CA THR A 219 -22.14 -8.59 5.58
C THR A 219 -20.92 -7.72 5.32
N ILE A 220 -19.92 -7.83 6.19
CA ILE A 220 -18.62 -7.20 6.02
C ILE A 220 -17.53 -8.27 6.00
N THR A 221 -16.73 -8.23 4.94
CA THR A 221 -15.61 -9.13 4.75
C THR A 221 -14.31 -8.38 4.94
N VAL A 222 -13.44 -8.91 5.78
CA VAL A 222 -12.15 -8.34 6.14
C VAL A 222 -11.04 -9.29 5.69
N LEU A 223 -10.18 -8.81 4.79
CA LEU A 223 -9.04 -9.54 4.26
C LEU A 223 -7.75 -8.98 4.85
N LEU A 224 -6.94 -9.81 5.50
CA LEU A 224 -5.64 -9.41 6.04
C LEU A 224 -4.53 -9.76 5.05
N LEU A 225 -3.79 -8.75 4.62
CA LEU A 225 -2.69 -8.86 3.65
C LEU A 225 -1.35 -8.48 4.28
N SER A 226 -0.29 -9.11 3.81
CA SER A 226 1.11 -8.78 4.13
C SER A 226 1.98 -8.71 2.89
N SER A 227 3.25 -8.31 3.03
CA SER A 227 4.15 -8.17 1.87
C SER A 227 4.37 -9.49 1.11
N THR A 228 4.24 -10.62 1.82
CA THR A 228 4.30 -11.98 1.25
C THR A 228 3.14 -12.25 0.28
N ASP A 229 1.98 -11.64 0.52
CA ASP A 229 0.80 -11.85 -0.32
C ASP A 229 0.82 -11.00 -1.60
N GLY A 230 1.92 -10.27 -1.84
CA GLY A 230 2.11 -9.45 -3.02
C GLY A 230 3.11 -10.07 -3.98
N ARG A 231 4.39 -9.74 -3.79
CA ARG A 231 5.46 -10.15 -4.72
C ARG A 231 5.78 -11.63 -4.62
N ASP A 232 5.73 -12.21 -3.42
CA ASP A 232 6.09 -13.62 -3.25
C ASP A 232 5.01 -14.51 -3.88
N THR A 233 3.72 -14.18 -3.70
CA THR A 233 2.61 -14.84 -4.43
C THR A 233 2.76 -14.77 -5.95
N LEU A 234 3.18 -13.61 -6.51
CA LEU A 234 3.45 -13.49 -7.95
C LEU A 234 4.58 -14.42 -8.40
N VAL A 235 5.65 -14.52 -7.61
CA VAL A 235 6.78 -15.41 -7.89
C VAL A 235 6.34 -16.87 -7.81
N ASP A 236 5.55 -17.23 -6.80
CA ASP A 236 5.08 -18.60 -6.62
C ASP A 236 4.10 -19.02 -7.72
N LEU A 237 3.15 -18.15 -8.10
CA LEU A 237 2.30 -18.39 -9.26
C LEU A 237 3.14 -18.59 -10.53
N THR A 238 4.17 -17.77 -10.74
CA THR A 238 5.06 -17.90 -11.91
C THR A 238 5.80 -19.24 -11.91
N LYS A 239 6.27 -19.72 -10.76
CA LYS A 239 6.90 -21.05 -10.64
C LYS A 239 5.89 -22.15 -10.97
N THR A 240 4.68 -22.10 -10.40
CA THR A 240 3.63 -23.09 -10.65
C THR A 240 3.26 -23.13 -12.14
N LEU A 241 3.05 -21.98 -12.77
CA LEU A 241 2.76 -21.92 -14.21
C LEU A 241 3.93 -22.44 -15.07
N ALA A 242 5.17 -22.13 -14.68
CA ALA A 242 6.35 -22.65 -15.37
C ALA A 242 6.49 -24.18 -15.24
N GLU A 243 6.25 -24.74 -14.06
CA GLU A 243 6.24 -26.19 -13.83
C GLU A 243 5.11 -26.88 -14.60
N MET A 244 3.91 -26.30 -14.62
CA MET A 244 2.79 -26.81 -15.42
C MET A 244 3.10 -26.79 -16.92
N ALA A 245 3.77 -25.74 -17.41
CA ALA A 245 4.19 -25.63 -18.80
C ALA A 245 5.28 -26.64 -19.16
N GLN A 246 6.27 -26.84 -18.28
CA GLN A 246 7.34 -27.84 -18.47
C GLN A 246 6.79 -29.27 -18.51
N ASN A 247 5.77 -29.54 -17.69
CA ASN A 247 5.06 -30.83 -17.66
C ASN A 247 4.05 -31.00 -18.81
N GLY A 248 3.91 -30.01 -19.70
CA GLY A 248 3.00 -30.07 -20.84
C GLY A 248 1.51 -29.93 -20.49
N LYS A 249 1.18 -29.49 -19.27
CA LYS A 249 -0.22 -29.28 -18.83
C LYS A 249 -0.84 -28.01 -19.40
N ILE A 250 -0.02 -26.98 -19.67
CA ILE A 250 -0.43 -25.70 -20.27
C ILE A 250 0.59 -25.28 -21.33
N SER A 251 0.15 -24.61 -22.40
CA SER A 251 1.07 -23.98 -23.33
C SER A 251 1.53 -22.63 -22.80
N PRO A 252 2.80 -22.21 -23.01
CA PRO A 252 3.23 -20.85 -22.68
C PRO A 252 2.42 -19.74 -23.35
N GLN A 253 1.74 -20.03 -24.47
CA GLN A 253 0.87 -19.08 -25.18
C GLN A 253 -0.50 -18.91 -24.50
N ASP A 254 -0.91 -19.87 -23.67
CA ASP A 254 -2.19 -19.82 -22.96
C ASP A 254 -2.10 -18.96 -21.69
N ILE A 255 -0.89 -18.56 -21.28
CA ILE A 255 -0.64 -17.70 -20.13
C ILE A 255 -1.04 -16.26 -20.49
N SER A 256 -2.33 -15.98 -20.31
CA SER A 256 -2.94 -14.66 -20.51
C SER A 256 -3.06 -13.88 -19.20
N THR A 257 -3.24 -12.56 -19.29
CA THR A 257 -3.52 -11.71 -18.11
C THR A 257 -4.81 -12.12 -17.40
N ILE A 258 -5.78 -12.68 -18.12
CA ILE A 258 -7.05 -13.16 -17.55
C ILE A 258 -6.81 -14.38 -16.66
N LEU A 259 -5.96 -15.31 -17.11
CA LEU A 259 -5.56 -16.47 -16.31
C LEU A 259 -4.80 -16.02 -15.06
N ILE A 260 -3.86 -15.10 -15.21
CA ILE A 260 -3.12 -14.55 -14.06
C ILE A 260 -4.07 -13.83 -13.09
N ASP A 261 -5.01 -13.02 -13.59
CA ASP A 261 -6.03 -12.33 -12.79
C ASP A 261 -6.88 -13.34 -12.00
N ALA A 262 -7.33 -14.42 -12.64
CA ALA A 262 -8.16 -15.45 -12.01
C ALA A 262 -7.40 -16.21 -10.92
N GLU A 263 -6.19 -16.69 -11.22
CA GLU A 263 -5.36 -17.46 -10.27
C GLU A 263 -4.92 -16.61 -9.08
N LEU A 264 -4.49 -15.35 -9.30
CA LEU A 264 -4.13 -14.45 -8.20
C LEU A 264 -5.34 -14.09 -7.33
N SER A 265 -6.51 -13.89 -7.95
CA SER A 265 -7.74 -13.63 -7.22
C SER A 265 -8.12 -14.82 -6.35
N ASP A 266 -8.01 -16.03 -6.87
CA ASP A 266 -8.27 -17.26 -6.11
C ASP A 266 -7.31 -17.37 -4.91
N MET A 267 -6.00 -17.31 -5.15
CA MET A 267 -4.98 -17.41 -4.10
C MET A 267 -5.13 -16.39 -2.96
N MET A 268 -5.68 -15.20 -3.24
CA MET A 268 -5.81 -14.12 -2.24
C MET A 268 -7.20 -14.04 -1.60
N THR A 269 -8.26 -14.41 -2.32
CA THR A 269 -9.64 -14.20 -1.86
C THR A 269 -10.35 -15.48 -1.44
N THR A 270 -9.86 -16.66 -1.84
CA THR A 270 -10.42 -17.91 -1.35
C THR A 270 -9.71 -18.35 -0.08
N PRO A 271 -10.47 -18.58 1.01
CA PRO A 271 -9.86 -19.10 2.22
C PRO A 271 -9.40 -20.54 1.98
N THR A 272 -8.16 -20.87 2.37
CA THR A 272 -7.65 -22.23 2.27
C THR A 272 -8.44 -23.15 3.22
N SER A 273 -9.21 -24.09 2.68
CA SER A 273 -9.82 -25.16 3.47
C SER A 273 -8.71 -26.07 4.03
N PRO A 274 -8.79 -26.55 5.28
CA PRO A 274 -7.86 -27.56 5.75
C PRO A 274 -7.94 -28.79 4.81
N PRO A 275 -6.81 -29.48 4.55
CA PRO A 275 -6.85 -30.73 3.80
C PRO A 275 -7.75 -31.73 4.54
N PRO A 276 -8.60 -32.50 3.85
CA PRO A 276 -9.38 -33.54 4.50
C PRO A 276 -8.42 -34.55 5.13
N GLU A 277 -8.41 -34.61 6.47
CA GLU A 277 -7.78 -35.71 7.19
C GLU A 277 -8.55 -37.00 6.89
N GLY A 278 -7.88 -37.96 6.26
CA GLY A 278 -8.33 -39.34 6.19
C GLY A 278 -9.43 -39.60 5.16
N THR A 279 -9.04 -39.82 3.91
CA THR A 279 -9.75 -40.80 3.09
C THR A 279 -8.69 -41.59 2.33
N GLU A 280 -8.47 -42.82 2.80
CA GLU A 280 -7.68 -43.81 2.09
C GLU A 280 -8.24 -43.92 0.66
N VAL A 281 -7.38 -43.72 -0.32
CA VAL A 281 -7.71 -43.91 -1.73
C VAL A 281 -7.75 -45.42 -1.96
N GLU A 282 -8.89 -46.07 -1.65
CA GLU A 282 -9.20 -47.36 -2.23
C GLU A 282 -9.58 -47.16 -3.70
N PHE A 283 -8.71 -47.68 -4.56
CA PHE A 283 -8.90 -47.75 -5.99
C PHE A 283 -10.04 -48.73 -6.27
N SER A 284 -11.19 -48.23 -6.73
CA SER A 284 -12.21 -49.08 -7.36
C SER A 284 -12.61 -48.48 -8.70
N ASP A 285 -12.29 -49.22 -9.76
CA ASP A 285 -12.76 -49.00 -11.12
C ASP A 285 -14.27 -49.16 -11.17
N THR A 286 -15.02 -48.12 -11.51
CA THR A 286 -16.23 -48.28 -12.35
C THR A 286 -16.74 -46.96 -12.92
N ASP A 287 -16.76 -46.95 -14.26
CA ASP A 287 -17.70 -46.37 -15.21
C ASP A 287 -18.19 -44.92 -15.18
N GLU A 288 -18.21 -44.43 -16.42
CA GLU A 288 -18.65 -43.17 -17.00
C GLU A 288 -20.12 -42.82 -16.67
N THR A 289 -20.38 -41.65 -16.07
CA THR A 289 -21.55 -40.80 -16.41
C THR A 289 -21.50 -39.41 -15.76
N THR A 290 -21.63 -38.37 -16.60
CA THR A 290 -22.20 -37.03 -16.35
C THR A 290 -21.72 -36.22 -15.14
N VAL A 291 -20.86 -35.25 -15.41
CA VAL A 291 -20.48 -34.15 -14.50
C VAL A 291 -21.64 -33.16 -14.38
N GLU A 292 -22.48 -33.31 -13.36
CA GLU A 292 -23.21 -32.19 -12.77
C GLU A 292 -22.57 -31.86 -11.43
N ARG A 293 -21.58 -30.95 -11.45
CA ARG A 293 -21.07 -30.29 -10.24
C ARG A 293 -22.02 -29.14 -9.88
N GLU A 294 -23.16 -29.49 -9.30
CA GLU A 294 -23.92 -28.57 -8.45
C GLU A 294 -23.70 -28.92 -6.99
N SER A 295 -22.75 -28.25 -6.35
CA SER A 295 -22.76 -28.04 -4.91
C SER A 295 -22.22 -26.65 -4.63
N ALA A 296 -23.13 -25.67 -4.80
CA ALA A 296 -22.94 -24.30 -4.42
C ALA A 296 -22.70 -24.19 -2.90
N SER A 297 -21.46 -23.88 -2.50
CA SER A 297 -21.29 -23.00 -1.35
C SER A 297 -21.35 -21.58 -1.91
N SER A 298 -22.37 -20.82 -1.51
CA SER A 298 -22.54 -19.42 -1.89
C SER A 298 -21.50 -18.58 -1.13
N ALA A 299 -20.21 -18.79 -1.39
CA ALA A 299 -19.20 -17.84 -0.98
C ALA A 299 -19.49 -16.53 -1.74
N PRO A 300 -19.59 -15.38 -1.05
CA PRO A 300 -19.80 -14.11 -1.73
C PRO A 300 -18.66 -13.92 -2.74
N VAL A 301 -19.01 -13.64 -4.00
CA VAL A 301 -18.03 -13.30 -5.04
C VAL A 301 -17.33 -12.03 -4.57
N MET A 302 -16.10 -12.17 -4.09
CA MET A 302 -15.29 -11.09 -3.55
C MET A 302 -14.51 -10.42 -4.67
N LYS A 303 -14.60 -9.10 -4.74
CA LYS A 303 -13.84 -8.30 -5.70
C LYS A 303 -12.38 -8.22 -5.26
N ALA A 304 -11.49 -8.93 -5.93
CA ALA A 304 -10.08 -9.00 -5.54
C ALA A 304 -9.36 -7.63 -5.60
N GLU A 305 -9.69 -6.78 -6.57
CA GLU A 305 -9.05 -5.48 -6.76
C GLU A 305 -9.75 -4.37 -5.95
N PRO A 306 -9.01 -3.63 -5.09
CA PRO A 306 -9.59 -2.52 -4.36
C PRO A 306 -9.91 -1.35 -5.29
N ASP A 307 -11.04 -0.69 -5.03
CA ASP A 307 -11.42 0.54 -5.73
C ASP A 307 -10.68 1.76 -5.16
N LEU A 308 -10.46 1.75 -3.85
CA LEU A 308 -9.82 2.82 -3.09
C LEU A 308 -8.78 2.22 -2.14
N LEU A 309 -7.56 2.76 -2.17
CA LEU A 309 -6.49 2.48 -1.23
C LEU A 309 -6.25 3.71 -0.36
N LEU A 310 -6.46 3.58 0.95
CA LEU A 310 -6.15 4.60 1.94
C LEU A 310 -4.75 4.37 2.51
N VAL A 311 -3.93 5.41 2.51
CA VAL A 311 -2.62 5.43 3.15
C VAL A 311 -2.62 6.52 4.21
N PHE A 312 -2.54 6.11 5.48
CA PHE A 312 -2.40 7.02 6.61
C PHE A 312 -0.93 7.36 6.79
N GLY A 313 -0.55 8.58 6.44
CA GLY A 313 0.82 9.05 6.59
C GLY A 313 1.17 10.27 5.74
N PRO A 314 2.41 10.77 5.88
CA PRO A 314 2.86 11.99 5.23
C PRO A 314 3.06 11.89 3.71
N TYR A 315 3.29 10.68 3.21
CA TYR A 315 3.52 10.38 1.80
C TYR A 315 2.95 9.01 1.46
N VAL A 316 2.76 8.74 0.17
CA VAL A 316 2.35 7.42 -0.30
C VAL A 316 3.50 6.43 -0.08
N ARG A 317 3.29 5.45 0.80
CA ARG A 317 4.13 4.26 0.94
C ARG A 317 3.25 3.03 0.83
N LEU A 318 3.59 2.17 -0.12
CA LEU A 318 2.89 0.91 -0.36
C LEU A 318 3.62 -0.26 0.31
N ASP A 319 4.92 -0.13 0.58
CA ASP A 319 5.74 -1.06 1.37
C ASP A 319 5.60 -2.55 1.01
N GLY A 320 5.30 -2.87 -0.25
CA GLY A 320 5.12 -4.24 -0.73
C GLY A 320 3.66 -4.67 -0.90
N TYR A 321 2.69 -3.74 -0.78
CA TYR A 321 1.28 -3.98 -1.10
C TYR A 321 1.15 -4.69 -2.45
N PRO A 322 0.24 -5.68 -2.59
CA PRO A 322 0.07 -6.47 -3.82
C PRO A 322 0.00 -5.59 -5.08
N PRO A 323 1.06 -5.58 -5.92
CA PRO A 323 1.21 -4.57 -6.97
C PRO A 323 0.31 -4.82 -8.18
N TRP A 324 -0.12 -6.07 -8.38
CA TRP A 324 -0.97 -6.45 -9.50
C TRP A 324 -2.40 -5.92 -9.33
N GLN A 325 -2.90 -5.95 -8.08
CA GLN A 325 -4.28 -5.63 -7.71
C GLN A 325 -4.59 -4.13 -7.73
N ILE A 326 -3.55 -3.27 -7.70
CA ILE A 326 -3.72 -1.80 -7.60
C ILE A 326 -3.67 -1.06 -8.94
N ARG A 327 -3.86 -1.78 -10.05
CA ARG A 327 -3.73 -1.24 -11.42
C ARG A 327 -4.67 -0.08 -11.74
N LEU A 328 -5.88 -0.09 -11.17
CA LEU A 328 -6.93 0.92 -11.38
C LEU A 328 -7.45 1.51 -10.06
N THR A 329 -6.78 1.21 -8.96
CA THR A 329 -7.17 1.66 -7.62
C THR A 329 -6.85 3.13 -7.44
N GLU A 330 -7.81 3.91 -6.96
CA GLU A 330 -7.54 5.28 -6.52
C GLU A 330 -6.75 5.25 -5.21
N ILE A 331 -5.64 5.98 -5.15
CA ILE A 331 -4.81 6.03 -3.94
C ILE A 331 -5.01 7.38 -3.27
N PHE A 332 -5.60 7.36 -2.07
CA PHE A 332 -5.72 8.54 -1.23
C PHE A 332 -4.76 8.46 -0.06
N CYS A 333 -3.86 9.44 0.01
CA CYS A 333 -2.92 9.61 1.12
C CYS A 333 -3.35 10.81 1.97
N THR A 334 -3.36 10.63 3.29
CA THR A 334 -3.82 11.68 4.21
C THR A 334 -2.89 12.88 4.23
N GLY A 335 -1.60 12.68 3.99
CA GLY A 335 -0.56 13.70 4.01
C GLY A 335 -0.12 14.08 5.43
N ASP A 336 0.93 14.89 5.50
CA ASP A 336 1.53 15.34 6.76
C ASP A 336 0.65 16.41 7.39
N ASN A 337 -0.21 15.99 8.31
CA ASN A 337 -0.97 16.86 9.18
C ASN A 337 -0.40 16.74 10.60
N SER A 338 0.88 17.08 10.76
CA SER A 338 1.59 17.23 12.05
C SER A 338 0.83 18.15 13.01
N SER A 339 -0.12 17.56 13.72
CA SER A 339 -0.72 18.08 14.95
C SER A 339 -0.53 17.09 16.11
N SER A 340 0.06 15.91 15.86
CA SER A 340 0.60 15.09 16.94
C SER A 340 1.91 15.71 17.44
N ILE A 341 1.83 16.35 18.61
CA ILE A 341 2.97 16.66 19.48
C ILE A 341 3.73 15.36 19.86
N MET A 342 3.14 14.20 19.63
CA MET A 342 3.76 12.88 19.72
C MET A 342 4.51 12.59 18.41
N GLY A 343 5.85 12.62 18.47
CA GLY A 343 6.72 12.39 17.32
C GLY A 343 6.73 10.94 16.83
N ASP A 344 7.18 10.77 15.57
CA ASP A 344 7.71 9.58 14.85
C ASP A 344 7.07 8.18 15.03
N GLY A 345 6.06 8.03 15.88
CA GLY A 345 5.18 6.86 15.94
C GLY A 345 4.04 7.04 14.95
N GLY A 346 3.69 5.97 14.22
CA GLY A 346 2.68 5.98 13.15
C GLY A 346 1.43 6.81 13.46
N GLU A 347 0.94 7.54 12.45
CA GLU A 347 -0.28 8.35 12.56
C GLU A 347 -1.47 7.43 12.85
N ALA A 348 -2.23 7.77 13.90
CA ALA A 348 -3.42 7.04 14.25
C ALA A 348 -4.51 7.19 13.17
N VAL A 349 -5.35 6.16 13.02
CA VAL A 349 -6.50 6.25 12.12
C VAL A 349 -7.51 7.27 12.66
N GLU A 350 -7.92 8.22 11.82
CA GLU A 350 -8.88 9.27 12.18
C GLU A 350 -10.11 9.19 11.25
N TYR A 351 -11.32 9.15 11.81
CA TYR A 351 -12.57 9.05 11.04
C TYR A 351 -12.72 10.15 9.99
N GLN A 352 -12.32 11.39 10.31
CA GLN A 352 -12.39 12.51 9.36
C GLN A 352 -11.51 12.30 8.13
N ARG A 353 -10.35 11.66 8.31
CA ARG A 353 -9.43 11.34 7.20
C ARG A 353 -9.97 10.20 6.34
N PHE A 354 -10.56 9.18 6.99
CA PHE A 354 -11.30 8.12 6.30
C PHE A 354 -12.44 8.68 5.43
N LEU A 355 -13.29 9.54 6.01
CA LEU A 355 -14.39 10.17 5.29
C LEU A 355 -13.88 11.05 4.15
N ARG A 356 -12.82 11.84 4.36
CA ARG A 356 -12.20 12.65 3.30
C ARG A 356 -11.71 11.80 2.13
N GLY A 357 -11.18 10.61 2.39
CA GLY A 357 -10.81 9.64 1.36
C GLY A 357 -12.00 9.22 0.51
N LEU A 358 -13.13 8.87 1.14
CA LEU A 358 -14.37 8.53 0.44
C LEU A 358 -14.91 9.71 -0.39
N TRP A 359 -14.88 10.92 0.15
CA TRP A 359 -15.30 12.13 -0.57
C TRP A 359 -14.43 12.41 -1.80
N LYS A 360 -13.13 12.11 -1.73
CA LYS A 360 -12.21 12.24 -2.86
C LYS A 360 -12.47 11.18 -3.92
N TYR A 361 -12.62 9.92 -3.50
CA TYR A 361 -13.00 8.82 -4.38
C TYR A 361 -14.32 9.10 -5.11
N ALA A 362 -15.34 9.61 -4.40
CA ALA A 362 -16.64 9.88 -4.99
C ALA A 362 -16.59 10.90 -6.14
N LYS A 363 -15.65 11.85 -6.05
CA LYS A 363 -15.41 12.92 -7.03
C LYS A 363 -14.39 12.55 -8.10
N ALA A 364 -13.73 11.39 -8.00
CA ALA A 364 -12.76 10.95 -8.98
C ALA A 364 -13.42 10.62 -10.33
N GLU A 365 -12.69 10.85 -11.42
CA GLU A 365 -13.13 10.56 -12.77
C GLU A 365 -12.35 9.37 -13.32
N PHE A 366 -13.05 8.29 -13.65
CA PHE A 366 -12.46 7.05 -14.14
C PHE A 366 -12.63 6.97 -15.65
N ARG A 367 -11.54 7.23 -16.38
CA ARG A 367 -11.58 7.31 -17.84
C ARG A 367 -11.27 5.99 -18.54
N PHE A 368 -10.66 5.02 -17.86
CA PHE A 368 -10.34 3.69 -18.39
C PHE A 368 -9.77 3.71 -19.82
N GLY A 369 -8.89 4.67 -20.10
CA GLY A 369 -8.24 4.84 -21.42
C GLY A 369 -9.09 5.51 -22.51
N ARG A 370 -10.25 6.11 -22.17
CA ARG A 370 -11.14 6.82 -23.10
C ARG A 370 -10.98 8.36 -23.08
#